data_AF-A0A7K1SPH2-F1
#
_entry.id   AF-A0A7K1SPH2-F1
#
_cell.length_a   1.000
_cell.length_b   1.000
_cell.length_c   1.000
_cell.angle_alpha   90.00
_cell.angle_beta   90.00
_cell.angle_gamma   90.00
#
_symmetry.space_group_name_H-M   'P 1'
#
loop_
_entity.id
_entity.type
_entity.pdbx_description
1 polymer ?
#
loop_
_entity_poly.entity_id
_entity_poly.type
_entity_poly.pdbx_seq_one_letter_code
_entity_poly.pdbx_strand_id
1 'polypeptide(L)' 'MTQPEYTEIPDTSDSTYWEAQVRDNQLRSTTFVPRDKELHLHLKKKAWATIQASLGRNRRR' A
#
# COMPACT_ATOMS: atom_id res chain seq x y z
N MET A 1 9.53 17.39 13.34
CA MET A 1 9.73 16.37 12.28
C MET A 1 8.45 16.33 11.47
N THR A 2 8.50 16.67 10.19
CA THR A 2 7.36 16.62 9.26
C THR A 2 7.03 15.18 8.97
N GLN A 3 5.86 14.72 9.42
CA GLN A 3 5.36 13.39 9.12
C GLN A 3 5.09 13.31 7.62
N PRO A 4 5.62 12.32 6.88
CA PRO A 4 5.36 12.20 5.45
C PRO A 4 3.87 11.97 5.22
N GLU A 5 3.23 12.91 4.52
CA GLU A 5 1.83 12.82 4.12
C GLU A 5 1.76 11.93 2.87
N TYR A 6 1.54 10.63 3.06
CA TYR A 6 1.41 9.70 1.95
C TYR A 6 0.07 9.93 1.22
N THR A 7 0.13 10.25 -0.07
CA THR A 7 -1.05 10.47 -0.92
C THR A 7 -1.49 9.20 -1.68
N GLU A 8 -0.58 8.23 -1.77
CA GLU A 8 -0.73 6.93 -2.44
C GLU A 8 0.16 5.87 -1.75
N ILE A 9 -0.07 4.58 -2.04
CA ILE A 9 0.74 3.48 -1.47
C ILE A 9 2.12 3.51 -2.15
N PRO A 10 3.20 3.80 -1.40
CA PRO A 10 4.54 3.86 -1.97
C PRO A 10 5.10 2.45 -2.27
N ASP A 11 6.16 2.41 -3.07
CA ASP A 11 6.88 1.18 -3.36
C ASP A 11 7.47 0.54 -2.09
N THR A 12 7.71 -0.78 -2.12
CA THR A 12 8.24 -1.55 -0.99
C THR A 12 9.65 -1.14 -0.57
N SER A 13 10.33 -0.34 -1.39
CA SER A 13 11.59 0.33 -1.09
C SER A 13 11.49 1.40 0.02
N ASP A 14 10.29 1.93 0.30
CA ASP A 14 10.08 2.94 1.33
C ASP A 14 10.06 2.30 2.74
N SER A 15 11.19 2.37 3.44
CA SER A 15 11.35 1.80 4.79
C SER A 15 10.66 2.60 5.90
N THR A 16 10.18 3.80 5.59
CA THR A 16 9.34 4.64 6.48
C THR A 16 7.87 4.24 6.41
N TYR A 17 7.42 3.69 5.29
CA TYR A 17 6.07 3.15 5.13
C TYR A 17 6.01 1.65 5.41
N TRP A 18 6.99 0.90 4.90
CA TRP A 18 7.06 -0.55 4.99
C TRP A 18 7.97 -1.02 6.13
N GLU A 19 7.60 -2.14 6.72
CA GLU A 19 8.37 -2.92 7.68
C GLU A 19 8.64 -4.29 7.06
N ALA A 20 9.91 -4.66 6.95
CA ALA A 20 10.31 -5.98 6.48
C ALA A 20 10.26 -6.97 7.64
N GLN A 21 9.32 -7.91 7.58
CA GLN A 21 9.25 -9.02 8.51
C GLN A 21 9.92 -10.24 7.88
N VAL A 22 11.08 -10.59 8.44
CA VAL A 22 11.75 -11.86 8.15
C VAL A 22 11.20 -12.87 9.15
N ARG A 23 10.54 -13.92 8.66
CA ARG A 23 10.19 -15.05 9.52
C ARG A 23 11.44 -15.89 9.73
N ASP A 24 12.00 -15.83 10.94
CA ASP A 24 13.00 -16.76 11.42
C ASP A 24 12.57 -18.19 11.04
N ASN A 25 13.47 -18.91 10.37
CA ASN A 25 13.29 -20.24 9.79
C ASN A 25 12.85 -20.33 8.31
N GLN A 26 12.60 -19.23 7.60
CA GLN A 26 12.51 -19.22 6.13
C GLN A 26 13.41 -18.14 5.52
N LEU A 27 14.67 -18.52 5.29
CA LEU A 27 15.74 -17.68 4.72
C LEU A 27 15.45 -17.05 3.33
N ARG A 28 14.24 -17.24 2.77
CA ARG A 28 13.86 -16.85 1.41
C ARG A 28 12.60 -15.97 1.32
N SER A 29 11.89 -15.74 2.42
CA SER A 29 10.61 -15.03 2.39
C SER A 29 10.66 -13.79 3.29
N THR A 30 10.96 -12.64 2.68
CA THR A 30 10.80 -11.34 3.33
C THR A 30 9.41 -10.80 3.00
N THR A 31 8.58 -10.60 4.02
CA THR A 31 7.24 -10.02 3.85
C THR A 31 7.30 -8.55 4.22
N PHE A 32 6.87 -7.67 3.32
CA PHE A 32 6.73 -6.24 3.61
C PHE A 32 5.32 -5.96 4.12
N VAL A 33 5.23 -5.46 5.34
CA VAL A 33 3.97 -5.06 5.98
C VAL A 33 3.98 -3.55 6.21
N PRO A 34 2.85 -2.85 6.03
CA PRO A 34 2.81 -1.42 6.28
C PRO A 34 2.94 -1.18 7.79
N ARG A 35 3.75 -0.19 8.18
CA ARG A 35 3.90 0.24 9.57
C ARG A 35 2.60 0.81 10.12
N ASP A 36 1.92 1.63 9.32
CA ASP A 36 0.60 2.19 9.63
C ASP A 36 -0.48 1.49 8.79
N LYS A 37 -1.23 0.61 9.45
CA LYS A 37 -2.31 -0.16 8.82
C LYS A 37 -3.51 0.70 8.47
N GLU A 38 -3.80 1.75 9.24
CA GLU A 38 -4.95 2.61 9.01
C GLU A 38 -4.72 3.50 7.80
N LEU A 39 -3.53 4.09 7.73
CA LEU A 39 -3.07 4.83 6.56
C LEU A 39 -3.09 3.94 5.31
N HIS A 40 -2.54 2.72 5.41
CA HIS A 40 -2.55 1.78 4.29
C HIS A 40 -3.97 1.44 3.81
N LEU A 41 -4.89 1.22 4.74
CA LEU A 41 -6.29 0.95 4.41
C LEU A 41 -6.96 2.15 3.71
N HIS A 42 -6.69 3.38 4.18
CA HIS A 42 -7.20 4.60 3.56
C HIS A 42 -6.72 4.74 2.11
N LEU A 43 -5.41 4.60 1.89
CA LEU A 43 -4.79 4.69 0.57
C LEU A 43 -5.29 3.59 -0.38
N LYS A 44 -5.42 2.36 0.13
CA LYS A 44 -5.99 1.24 -0.63
C LYS A 44 -7.43 1.50 -1.07
N LYS A 45 -8.28 2.04 -0.17
CA LYS A 45 -9.66 2.40 -0.52
C LYS A 45 -9.71 3.48 -1.59
N LYS A 46 -8.86 4.50 -1.49
CA LYS A 46 -8.77 5.59 -2.48
C LYS A 46 -8.32 5.09 -3.86
N ALA A 47 -7.29 4.24 -3.89
CA ALA A 47 -6.82 3.62 -5.13
C ALA A 47 -7.91 2.73 -5.76
N TRP A 48 -8.57 1.90 -4.95
CA TRP A 48 -9.66 1.05 -5.42
C TRP A 48 -10.83 1.85 -5.98
N ALA A 49 -11.25 2.92 -5.30
CA ALA A 49 -12.31 3.80 -5.79
C ALA A 49 -11.96 4.43 -7.15
N THR A 50 -10.70 4.82 -7.34
CA THR A 50 -10.19 5.37 -8.62
C THR A 50 -10.26 4.33 -9.73
N ILE A 51 -9.81 3.10 -9.46
CA ILE A 51 -9.89 1.98 -10.41
C ILE A 51 -11.35 1.69 -10.76
N GLN A 52 -12.25 1.60 -9.77
CA GLN A 52 -13.68 1.35 -10.01
C GLN A 52 -14.32 2.47 -10.86
N ALA A 53 -13.99 3.73 -10.59
CA ALA A 53 -14.49 4.86 -11.39
C ALA A 53 -14.01 4.78 -12.85
N SER A 54 -12.77 4.36 -13.10
CA SER A 54 -12.25 4.14 -14.46
C SER A 54 -12.93 2.96 -15.17
N LEU A 55 -13.21 1.88 -14.45
CA LEU A 55 -13.86 0.68 -15.00
C LEU A 55 -15.34 0.91 -15.32
N GLY A 56 -16.07 1.66 -14.50
CA GLY A 56 -17.47 1.99 -14.73
C GLY A 56 -17.72 2.81 -16.00
N ARG A 57 -16.72 3.56 -16.47
CA ARG A 57 -16.77 4.33 -17.72
C ARG A 57 -16.69 3.46 -18.98
N ASN A 58 -16.10 2.27 -18.91
CA ASN A 58 -15.95 1.36 -20.06
C ASN A 58 -17.13 0.40 -20.25
N ARG A 59 -18.08 0.32 -19.30
CA ARG A 59 -19.20 -0.64 -19.35
C ARG A 59 -20.47 -0.10 -20.03
N ARG A 60 -20.38 1.02 -20.77
CA ARG A 60 -21.46 1.65 -21.55
C ARG A 60 -21.18 1.68 -23.06
N ARG A 61 -20.57 0.64 -23.62
CA ARG A 61 -20.53 0.41 -25.07
C ARG A 61 -21.39 -0.77 -25.44
#